data_AF-A0A8G1XFU2-F1
#
_entry.id   AF-A0A8G1XFU2-F1
#
_cell.length_a   1.000
_cell.length_b   1.000
_cell.length_c   1.000
_cell.angle_alpha   90.00
_cell.angle_beta   90.00
_cell.angle_gamma   90.00
#
_symmetry.space_group_name_H-M   'P 1'
#
loop_
_entity.id
_entity.type
_entity.pdbx_description
1 polymer ?
#
loop_
_entity_poly.entity_id
_entity_poly.type
_entity_poly.pdbx_seq_one_letter_code
_entity_poly.pdbx_strand_id
1 'polypeptide(L)'
;MRASIGGYPIGTWLSALRAQAQVPAGEAGALDPDRRAALEAIDPWWAPSWPVEWQRTYAAARAWWLACEGRVEWPALPAETEFEGEAIGRWVAAQRGVWTQLEEEQRELLAALGIVEDQVLAEKAAAKARPATSRADRFGQHLAALERFAAREGHVRAPRQHKEPADSPDGAESGEPVLLGLGAWLNNTKSRRAKLAPEQLAALAEVGVEWA
;
A
#
# COMPACT_ATOMS: atom_id res chain seq x y z
N MET A 1 -6.67 24.99 -7.11
CA MET A 1 -7.23 25.80 -8.22
C MET A 1 -7.62 24.83 -9.34
N ARG A 2 -8.83 24.88 -9.90
CA ARG A 2 -9.18 24.02 -11.05
C ARG A 2 -8.40 24.52 -12.27
N ALA A 3 -7.77 23.63 -13.03
CA ALA A 3 -6.95 24.00 -14.17
C ALA A 3 -7.78 24.80 -15.20
N SER A 4 -7.26 25.96 -15.61
CA SER A 4 -7.86 26.82 -16.64
C SER A 4 -6.78 27.39 -17.58
N ILE A 5 -7.14 27.58 -18.85
CA ILE A 5 -6.27 28.17 -19.88
C ILE A 5 -7.06 29.28 -20.57
N GLY A 6 -6.58 30.53 -20.52
CA GLY A 6 -7.29 31.66 -21.14
C GLY A 6 -8.72 31.88 -20.61
N GLY A 7 -8.98 31.53 -19.34
CA GLY A 7 -10.32 31.57 -18.74
C GLY A 7 -11.21 30.36 -19.06
N TYR A 8 -10.76 29.45 -19.93
CA TYR A 8 -11.47 28.20 -20.22
C TYR A 8 -11.22 27.16 -19.11
N PRO A 9 -12.26 26.56 -18.50
CA PRO A 9 -12.11 25.62 -17.39
C PRO A 9 -11.72 24.22 -17.88
N ILE A 10 -10.53 24.09 -18.46
CA ILE A 10 -10.05 22.87 -19.12
C ILE A 10 -10.10 21.64 -18.21
N GLY A 11 -9.80 21.79 -16.92
CA GLY A 11 -9.86 20.67 -15.98
C GLY A 11 -11.29 20.15 -15.79
N THR A 12 -12.27 21.04 -15.71
CA THR A 12 -13.69 20.66 -15.57
C THR A 12 -14.18 20.00 -16.86
N TRP A 13 -13.81 20.57 -18.00
CA TRP A 13 -14.16 20.04 -19.31
C TRP A 13 -13.59 18.63 -19.52
N LEU A 14 -12.31 18.42 -19.26
CA LEU A 14 -11.66 17.11 -19.40
C LEU A 14 -12.23 16.09 -18.42
N SER A 15 -12.57 16.50 -17.19
CA SER A 15 -13.21 15.62 -16.21
C SER A 15 -14.59 15.15 -16.71
N ALA A 16 -15.37 16.03 -17.32
CA ALA A 16 -16.66 15.67 -17.90
C ALA A 16 -16.50 14.69 -19.08
N LEU A 17 -15.51 14.92 -19.95
CA LEU A 17 -15.21 14.00 -21.06
C LEU A 17 -14.77 12.63 -20.56
N ARG A 18 -13.91 12.57 -19.52
CA ARG A 18 -13.50 11.31 -18.90
C ARG A 18 -14.68 10.55 -18.30
N ALA A 19 -15.64 11.26 -17.69
CA ALA A 19 -16.86 10.63 -17.18
C ALA A 19 -17.72 10.04 -18.31
N GLN A 20 -17.91 10.78 -19.41
CA GLN A 20 -18.62 10.30 -20.60
C GLN A 20 -17.91 9.11 -21.26
N ALA A 21 -16.57 9.07 -21.19
CA ALA A 21 -15.76 7.98 -21.72
C ALA A 21 -15.96 6.65 -20.98
N GLN A 22 -16.41 6.68 -19.72
CA GLN A 22 -16.73 5.48 -18.94
C GLN A 22 -18.13 4.93 -19.23
N VAL A 23 -18.97 5.70 -19.94
CA VAL A 23 -20.32 5.27 -20.33
C VAL A 23 -20.23 4.43 -21.61
N PRO A 24 -20.85 3.23 -21.66
CA PRO A 24 -20.82 2.37 -22.84
C PRO A 24 -21.30 3.06 -24.12
N ALA A 25 -20.67 2.75 -25.25
CA ALA A 25 -21.03 3.34 -26.53
C ALA A 25 -22.50 3.05 -26.89
N GLY A 26 -23.23 4.10 -27.30
CA GLY A 26 -24.65 4.01 -27.65
C GLY A 26 -25.61 4.29 -26.48
N GLU A 27 -25.12 4.40 -25.24
CA GLU A 27 -25.93 4.82 -24.10
C GLU A 27 -26.06 6.34 -23.99
N ALA A 28 -27.10 6.80 -23.29
CA ALA A 28 -27.31 8.22 -23.05
C ALA A 28 -26.17 8.79 -22.19
N GLY A 29 -25.50 9.82 -22.72
CA GLY A 29 -24.34 10.44 -22.05
C GLY A 29 -23.00 9.79 -22.39
N ALA A 30 -22.97 8.80 -23.29
CA ALA A 30 -21.74 8.27 -23.86
C ALA A 30 -20.98 9.36 -24.63
N LEU A 31 -19.65 9.29 -24.56
CA LEU A 31 -18.79 10.15 -25.36
C LEU A 31 -18.96 9.82 -26.85
N ASP A 32 -19.13 10.86 -27.66
CA ASP A 32 -19.19 10.73 -29.11
C ASP A 32 -17.95 10.02 -29.67
N PRO A 33 -18.09 9.00 -30.55
CA PRO A 33 -16.96 8.22 -31.06
C PRO A 33 -15.90 9.05 -31.80
N ASP A 34 -16.31 10.04 -32.61
CA ASP A 34 -15.37 10.88 -33.35
C ASP A 34 -14.59 11.78 -32.39
N ARG A 35 -15.25 12.27 -31.33
CA ARG A 35 -14.57 13.01 -30.26
C ARG A 35 -13.60 12.14 -29.48
N ARG A 36 -13.96 10.90 -29.16
CA ARG A 36 -13.06 9.94 -28.51
C ARG A 36 -11.81 9.73 -29.37
N ALA A 37 -11.98 9.45 -30.66
CA ALA A 37 -10.87 9.25 -31.59
C ALA A 37 -9.96 10.49 -31.67
N ALA A 38 -10.54 11.70 -31.68
CA ALA A 38 -9.77 12.94 -31.67
C ALA A 38 -8.93 13.13 -30.38
N LEU A 39 -9.45 12.73 -29.22
CA LEU A 39 -8.71 12.80 -27.95
C LEU A 39 -7.61 11.74 -27.89
N GLU A 40 -7.89 10.52 -28.34
CA GLU A 40 -6.91 9.41 -28.42
C GLU A 40 -5.77 9.73 -29.40
N ALA A 41 -6.05 10.47 -30.47
CA ALA A 41 -5.01 10.96 -31.40
C ALA A 41 -4.06 12.00 -30.76
N ILE A 42 -4.52 12.74 -29.75
CA ILE A 42 -3.69 13.70 -29.00
C ILE A 42 -2.88 12.96 -27.93
N ASP A 43 -3.57 12.13 -27.17
CA ASP A 43 -3.01 11.33 -26.08
C ASP A 43 -3.83 10.04 -25.97
N PRO A 44 -3.27 8.88 -26.37
CA PRO A 44 -3.94 7.59 -26.21
C PRO A 44 -4.40 7.32 -24.77
N TRP A 45 -3.74 7.96 -23.79
CA TRP A 45 -3.96 7.78 -22.37
C TRP A 45 -4.70 8.95 -21.73
N TRP A 46 -5.49 9.69 -22.51
CA TRP A 46 -6.25 10.84 -22.02
C TRP A 46 -7.31 10.47 -20.97
N ALA A 47 -7.83 9.23 -20.96
CA ALA A 47 -8.85 8.73 -20.02
C ALA A 47 -8.55 7.31 -19.49
N PRO A 48 -7.43 7.11 -18.77
CA PRO A 48 -7.06 5.78 -18.27
C PRO A 48 -7.90 5.41 -17.05
N SER A 49 -8.07 4.11 -16.81
CA SER A 49 -8.80 3.56 -15.66
C SER A 49 -8.02 3.66 -14.33
N TRP A 50 -6.75 4.05 -14.38
CA TRP A 50 -5.88 4.07 -13.20
C TRP A 50 -6.23 5.19 -12.21
N PRO A 51 -5.82 5.06 -10.93
CA PRO A 51 -6.06 6.08 -9.92
C PRO A 51 -5.58 7.47 -10.35
N VAL A 52 -6.38 8.51 -10.04
CA VAL A 52 -6.04 9.91 -10.33
C VAL A 52 -4.73 10.33 -9.69
N GLU A 53 -4.40 9.77 -8.52
CA GLU A 53 -3.11 9.99 -7.85
C GLU A 53 -1.94 9.53 -8.73
N TRP A 54 -2.03 8.33 -9.31
CA TRP A 54 -1.01 7.82 -10.23
C TRP A 54 -0.82 8.76 -11.43
N GLN A 55 -1.93 9.21 -12.03
CA GLN A 55 -1.89 10.13 -13.18
C GLN A 55 -1.21 11.46 -12.82
N ARG A 56 -1.52 12.02 -11.64
CA ARG A 56 -0.92 13.27 -11.16
C ARG A 56 0.57 13.13 -10.89
N THR A 57 0.96 12.10 -10.14
CA THR A 57 2.38 11.90 -9.81
C THR A 57 3.20 11.53 -11.04
N TYR A 58 2.64 10.79 -12.00
CA TYR A 58 3.27 10.58 -13.32
C TYR A 58 3.46 11.89 -14.07
N ALA A 59 2.44 12.76 -14.13
CA ALA A 59 2.55 14.06 -14.79
C ALA A 59 3.63 14.94 -14.14
N ALA A 60 3.75 14.93 -12.81
CA ALA A 60 4.82 15.60 -12.10
C ALA A 60 6.20 14.99 -12.42
N ALA A 61 6.33 13.66 -12.44
CA ALA A 61 7.57 12.98 -12.81
C ALA A 61 7.98 13.30 -14.27
N ARG A 62 7.04 13.33 -15.21
CA ARG A 62 7.29 13.72 -16.59
C ARG A 62 7.70 15.18 -16.71
N ALA A 63 7.06 16.08 -15.97
CA ALA A 63 7.41 17.50 -15.96
C ALA A 63 8.81 17.73 -15.36
N TRP A 64 9.16 17.00 -14.30
CA TRP A 64 10.51 16.96 -13.75
C TRP A 64 11.53 16.46 -14.78
N TRP A 65 11.23 15.35 -15.46
CA TRP A 65 12.07 14.80 -16.52
C TRP A 65 12.33 15.81 -17.64
N LEU A 66 11.29 16.52 -18.10
CA LEU A 66 11.42 17.60 -19.09
C LEU A 66 12.26 18.77 -18.56
N ALA A 67 12.07 19.17 -17.30
CA ALA A 67 12.86 20.23 -16.67
C ALA A 67 14.34 19.86 -16.55
N CYS A 68 14.65 18.57 -16.45
CA CYS A 68 16.01 18.03 -16.49
C CYS A 68 16.50 17.69 -17.91
N GLU A 69 15.87 18.19 -18.96
CA GLU A 69 16.23 17.93 -20.37
C GLU A 69 16.28 16.43 -20.71
N GLY A 70 15.42 15.65 -20.07
CA GLY A 70 15.36 14.20 -20.20
C GLY A 70 16.48 13.43 -19.49
N ARG A 71 17.32 14.11 -18.69
CA ARG A 71 18.47 13.51 -18.00
C ARG A 71 18.17 13.39 -16.51
N VAL A 72 17.50 12.29 -16.15
CA VAL A 72 17.23 11.95 -14.75
C VAL A 72 17.77 10.57 -14.44
N GLU A 73 18.63 10.48 -13.43
CA GLU A 73 19.05 9.20 -12.86
C GLU A 73 17.99 8.72 -11.86
N TRP A 74 16.89 8.14 -12.36
CA TRP A 74 15.78 7.67 -11.53
C TRP A 74 16.19 6.73 -10.38
N PRO A 75 17.20 5.84 -10.54
CA PRO A 75 17.66 5.02 -9.42
C PRO A 75 18.36 5.79 -8.30
N ALA A 76 18.95 6.95 -8.62
CA ALA A 76 19.63 7.80 -7.65
C ALA A 76 18.74 8.94 -7.13
N LEU A 77 17.50 9.04 -7.61
CA LEU A 77 16.56 10.08 -7.18
C LEU A 77 16.24 9.92 -5.68
N PRO A 78 16.49 10.94 -4.85
CA PRO A 78 16.18 10.86 -3.42
C PRO A 78 14.69 10.60 -3.17
N ALA A 79 14.37 9.78 -2.16
CA ALA A 79 12.98 9.40 -1.89
C ALA A 79 12.10 10.61 -1.51
N GLU A 80 12.69 11.58 -0.83
CA GLU A 80 12.09 12.84 -0.40
C GLU A 80 11.90 13.87 -1.53
N THR A 81 12.33 13.57 -2.76
CA THR A 81 12.11 14.49 -3.88
C THR A 81 10.62 14.70 -4.11
N GLU A 82 10.21 15.96 -3.99
CA GLU A 82 8.87 16.45 -4.28
C GLU A 82 8.91 17.45 -5.43
N PHE A 83 7.93 17.37 -6.33
CA PHE A 83 7.80 18.29 -7.46
C PHE A 83 6.33 18.52 -7.76
N GLU A 84 5.92 19.78 -7.97
CA GLU A 84 4.51 20.16 -8.19
C GLU A 84 3.54 19.63 -7.10
N GLY A 85 4.04 19.48 -5.86
CA GLY A 85 3.27 18.97 -4.72
C GLY A 85 3.11 17.44 -4.70
N GLU A 86 3.80 16.72 -5.57
CA GLU A 86 3.79 15.25 -5.65
C GLU A 86 5.12 14.66 -5.17
N ALA A 87 5.07 13.58 -4.39
CA ALA A 87 6.26 12.89 -3.86
C ALA A 87 6.89 11.95 -4.89
N ILE A 88 7.47 12.53 -5.95
CA ILE A 88 8.00 11.80 -7.10
C ILE A 88 9.08 10.78 -6.72
N GLY A 89 9.95 11.08 -5.75
CA GLY A 89 11.03 10.17 -5.33
C GLY A 89 10.51 8.83 -4.80
N ARG A 90 9.70 8.87 -3.74
CA ARG A 90 9.01 7.69 -3.18
C ARG A 90 8.15 6.99 -4.21
N TRP A 91 7.43 7.74 -5.04
CA TRP A 91 6.53 7.16 -6.04
C TRP A 91 7.29 6.38 -7.11
N VAL A 92 8.38 6.93 -7.66
CA VAL A 92 9.23 6.25 -8.64
C VAL A 92 9.82 4.97 -8.03
N ALA A 93 10.38 5.03 -6.82
CA ALA A 93 10.90 3.85 -6.14
C ALA A 93 9.81 2.76 -5.96
N ALA A 94 8.58 3.16 -5.61
CA ALA A 94 7.47 2.24 -5.52
C ALA A 94 7.15 1.60 -6.87
N GLN A 95 6.99 2.38 -7.95
CA GLN A 95 6.68 1.86 -9.29
C GLN A 95 7.72 0.85 -9.78
N ARG A 96 9.01 1.14 -9.53
CA ARG A 96 10.12 0.25 -9.90
C ARG A 96 10.09 -1.07 -9.15
N GLY A 97 9.63 -1.08 -7.90
CA GLY A 97 9.49 -2.29 -7.09
C GLY A 97 8.22 -3.09 -7.36
N VAL A 98 7.11 -2.46 -7.76
CA VAL A 98 5.85 -3.16 -8.10
C VAL A 98 5.67 -3.36 -9.61
N TRP A 99 6.74 -3.27 -10.39
CA TRP A 99 6.71 -3.22 -11.85
C TRP A 99 5.86 -4.32 -12.51
N THR A 100 5.95 -5.55 -12.01
CA THR A 100 5.20 -6.71 -12.51
C THR A 100 3.71 -6.67 -12.22
N GLN A 101 3.28 -5.80 -11.30
CA GLN A 101 1.87 -5.58 -10.93
C GLN A 101 1.25 -4.40 -11.69
N LEU A 102 2.06 -3.60 -12.39
CA LEU A 102 1.57 -2.49 -13.20
C LEU A 102 0.84 -3.02 -14.44
N GLU A 103 -0.10 -2.24 -14.96
CA GLU A 103 -0.68 -2.49 -16.27
C GLU A 103 0.39 -2.27 -17.37
N GLU A 104 0.18 -2.83 -18.56
CA GLU A 104 1.14 -2.73 -19.67
C GLU A 104 1.44 -1.28 -20.05
N GLU A 105 0.40 -0.49 -20.17
CA GLU A 105 0.44 0.91 -20.54
C GLU A 105 1.14 1.77 -19.46
N GLN A 106 1.00 1.41 -18.17
CA GLN A 106 1.74 2.07 -17.09
C GLN A 106 3.24 1.83 -17.24
N ARG A 107 3.64 0.61 -17.62
CA ARG A 107 5.06 0.29 -17.89
C ARG A 107 5.57 1.04 -19.10
N GLU A 108 4.78 1.15 -20.18
CA GLU A 108 5.16 1.93 -21.37
C GLU A 108 5.40 3.41 -21.05
N LEU A 109 4.49 4.03 -20.30
CA LEU A 109 4.63 5.42 -19.86
C LEU A 109 5.87 5.65 -19.00
N LEU A 110 6.14 4.75 -18.05
CA LEU A 110 7.33 4.82 -17.20
C LEU A 110 8.61 4.61 -18.01
N ALA A 111 8.63 3.62 -18.91
CA ALA A 111 9.75 3.32 -19.78
C ALA A 111 10.07 4.49 -20.73
N ALA A 112 9.06 5.22 -21.20
CA ALA A 112 9.23 6.43 -22.00
C ALA A 112 9.99 7.56 -21.26
N LEU A 113 9.95 7.57 -19.92
CA LEU A 113 10.75 8.48 -19.08
C LEU A 113 12.13 7.89 -18.72
N GLY A 114 12.42 6.64 -19.08
CA GLY A 114 13.60 5.90 -18.66
C GLY A 114 13.49 5.27 -17.26
N ILE A 115 12.27 5.20 -16.69
CA ILE A 115 12.02 4.49 -15.44
C ILE A 115 11.85 3.00 -15.76
N VAL A 116 12.64 2.15 -15.12
CA VAL A 116 12.65 0.70 -15.33
C VAL A 116 12.58 -0.05 -14.01
N GLU A 117 12.16 -1.32 -14.07
CA GLU A 117 12.07 -2.20 -12.93
C GLU A 117 13.35 -2.28 -12.09
N ASP A 118 13.18 -2.61 -10.82
CA ASP A 118 14.28 -2.82 -9.89
C ASP A 118 14.01 -4.07 -9.06
N GLN A 119 14.79 -5.12 -9.31
CA GLN A 119 14.60 -6.42 -8.68
C GLN A 119 14.84 -6.37 -7.16
N VAL A 120 15.77 -5.52 -6.69
CA VAL A 120 16.03 -5.36 -5.25
C VAL A 120 14.85 -4.66 -4.57
N LEU A 121 14.25 -3.67 -5.23
CA LEU A 121 13.02 -3.04 -4.72
C LEU A 121 11.83 -4.00 -4.80
N ALA A 122 11.75 -4.85 -5.82
CA ALA A 122 10.71 -5.86 -5.96
C ALA A 122 10.76 -6.91 -4.84
N GLU A 123 11.95 -7.41 -4.51
CA GLU A 123 12.17 -8.30 -3.36
C GLU A 123 11.75 -7.65 -2.04
N LYS A 124 12.12 -6.39 -1.83
CA LYS A 124 11.70 -5.62 -0.64
C LYS A 124 10.19 -5.42 -0.57
N ALA A 125 9.55 -5.11 -1.70
CA ALA A 125 8.11 -4.96 -1.78
C ALA A 125 7.39 -6.29 -1.49
N ALA A 126 7.90 -7.40 -2.05
CA ALA A 126 7.38 -8.74 -1.80
C ALA A 126 7.54 -9.16 -0.33
N ALA A 127 8.71 -8.90 0.29
CA ALA A 127 8.94 -9.18 1.70
C ALA A 127 7.97 -8.40 2.61
N LYS A 128 7.66 -7.14 2.28
CA LYS A 128 6.67 -6.32 3.01
C LYS A 128 5.23 -6.79 2.79
N ALA A 129 4.92 -7.33 1.61
CA ALA A 129 3.58 -7.83 1.28
C ALA A 129 3.28 -9.20 1.90
N ARG A 130 4.31 -10.01 2.17
CA ARG A 130 4.14 -11.26 2.92
C ARG A 130 3.65 -10.92 4.33
N PRO A 131 2.56 -11.54 4.81
CA PRO A 131 2.17 -11.38 6.20
C PRO A 131 3.34 -11.89 7.05
N ALA A 132 3.95 -11.00 7.84
CA ALA A 132 5.10 -11.32 8.71
C ALA A 132 4.81 -12.42 9.76
N THR A 133 3.56 -12.86 9.84
CA THR A 133 3.00 -14.02 10.55
C THR A 133 1.51 -13.97 10.26
N SER A 134 0.86 -15.10 9.97
CA SER A 134 -0.60 -15.07 9.81
C SER A 134 -1.25 -14.60 11.12
N ARG A 135 -2.45 -14.03 11.06
CA ARG A 135 -3.15 -13.60 12.27
C ARG A 135 -3.37 -14.77 13.25
N ALA A 136 -3.58 -15.97 12.72
CA ALA A 136 -3.67 -17.20 13.50
C ALA A 136 -2.33 -17.52 14.19
N ASP A 137 -1.21 -17.42 13.47
CA ASP A 137 0.13 -17.62 14.03
C ASP A 137 0.42 -16.63 15.16
N ARG A 138 0.04 -15.36 14.99
CA ARG A 138 0.25 -14.34 16.02
C ARG A 138 -0.62 -14.56 17.26
N PHE A 139 -1.84 -15.09 17.11
CA PHE A 139 -2.67 -15.48 18.26
C PHE A 139 -2.01 -16.65 19.01
N GLY A 140 -1.59 -17.69 18.29
CA GLY A 140 -0.89 -18.85 18.86
C GLY A 140 0.39 -18.46 19.61
N GLN A 141 1.21 -17.57 19.03
CA GLN A 141 2.43 -17.08 19.70
C GLN A 141 2.14 -16.33 21.01
N HIS A 142 1.09 -15.51 21.05
CA HIS A 142 0.72 -14.82 22.30
C HIS A 142 0.08 -15.77 23.31
N LEU A 143 -0.65 -16.80 22.87
CA LEU A 143 -1.18 -17.83 23.74
C LEU A 143 -0.06 -18.65 24.38
N ALA A 144 0.91 -19.13 23.61
CA ALA A 144 2.09 -19.83 24.12
C ALA A 144 2.93 -18.95 25.07
N ALA A 145 3.05 -17.65 24.78
CA ALA A 145 3.68 -16.70 25.71
C ALA A 145 2.86 -16.52 27.01
N LEU A 146 1.53 -16.51 26.92
CA LEU A 146 0.65 -16.46 28.09
C LEU A 146 0.77 -17.72 28.95
N GLU A 147 0.85 -18.90 28.34
CA GLU A 147 1.07 -20.18 29.03
C GLU A 147 2.38 -20.18 29.81
N ARG A 148 3.48 -19.74 29.17
CA ARG A 148 4.78 -19.60 29.85
C ARG A 148 4.73 -18.60 30.99
N PHE A 149 4.07 -17.46 30.79
CA PHE A 149 3.87 -16.46 31.83
C PHE A 149 3.05 -17.02 33.00
N ALA A 150 1.95 -17.72 32.71
CA ALA A 150 1.09 -18.33 33.72
C ALA A 150 1.80 -19.44 34.49
N ALA A 151 2.63 -20.25 33.82
CA ALA A 151 3.45 -21.27 34.46
C ALA A 151 4.52 -20.67 35.39
N ARG A 152 5.11 -19.52 35.04
CA ARG A 152 6.11 -18.82 35.87
C ARG A 152 5.51 -18.04 37.02
N GLU A 153 4.43 -17.31 36.79
CA GLU A 153 3.86 -16.34 37.74
C GLU A 153 2.65 -16.91 38.51
N GLY A 154 2.11 -18.05 38.09
CA GLY A 154 0.91 -18.64 38.68
C GLY A 154 -0.40 -17.91 38.34
N HIS A 155 -0.35 -16.93 37.42
CA HIS A 155 -1.53 -16.17 37.00
C HIS A 155 -1.40 -15.63 35.56
N VAL A 156 -2.52 -15.28 34.93
CA VAL A 156 -2.57 -14.68 33.57
C VAL A 156 -2.60 -13.15 33.54
N ARG A 157 -2.43 -12.49 34.69
CA ARG A 157 -2.60 -11.02 34.83
C ARG A 157 -1.32 -10.25 34.46
N ALA A 158 -0.97 -10.22 33.18
CA ALA A 158 0.17 -9.44 32.69
C ALA A 158 -0.11 -7.92 32.70
N PRO A 159 0.76 -7.08 33.32
CA PRO A 159 0.65 -5.63 33.24
C PRO A 159 0.64 -5.12 31.81
N ARG A 160 -0.04 -3.99 31.52
CA ARG A 160 -0.21 -3.48 30.13
C ARG A 160 1.10 -3.32 29.34
N GLN A 161 2.19 -2.95 30.00
CA GLN A 161 3.52 -2.76 29.37
C GLN A 161 4.39 -4.03 29.36
N HIS A 162 3.91 -5.13 29.94
CA HIS A 162 4.64 -6.39 30.04
C HIS A 162 4.90 -6.99 28.67
N LYS A 163 6.13 -7.50 28.49
CA LYS A 163 6.58 -8.12 27.24
C LYS A 163 7.17 -9.50 27.52
N GLU A 164 6.90 -10.45 26.63
CA GLU A 164 7.47 -11.81 26.65
C GLU A 164 8.22 -12.08 25.33
N PRO A 165 9.29 -12.88 25.33
CA PRO A 165 9.99 -13.25 24.10
C PRO A 165 9.11 -14.15 23.22
N ALA A 166 9.04 -13.85 21.92
CA ALA A 166 8.38 -14.69 20.93
C ALA A 166 9.19 -15.96 20.65
N ASP A 167 8.51 -17.09 20.50
CA ASP A 167 9.11 -18.29 19.91
C ASP A 167 9.00 -18.17 18.39
N SER A 168 9.92 -17.40 17.78
CA SER A 168 10.01 -17.33 16.32
C SER A 168 11.40 -17.81 15.87
N PRO A 169 11.48 -18.79 14.96
CA PRO A 169 12.74 -19.14 14.31
C PRO A 169 13.28 -18.02 13.41
N ASP A 170 12.40 -17.10 12.98
CA ASP A 170 12.73 -16.00 12.04
C ASP A 170 13.27 -14.74 12.75
N GLY A 171 13.40 -14.74 14.08
CA GLY A 171 14.06 -13.67 14.84
C GLY A 171 15.59 -13.68 14.75
N ALA A 172 16.17 -14.62 14.00
CA ALA A 172 17.59 -14.93 14.01
C ALA A 172 18.46 -14.13 13.03
N GLU A 173 17.94 -13.14 12.31
CA GLU A 173 18.79 -12.29 11.45
C GLU A 173 19.52 -11.18 12.22
N SER A 174 18.98 -10.72 13.36
CA SER A 174 19.55 -9.65 14.18
C SER A 174 20.06 -10.10 15.56
N GLY A 175 19.83 -11.36 15.95
CA GLY A 175 20.28 -11.91 17.24
C GLY A 175 19.55 -11.38 18.48
N GLU A 176 18.57 -10.47 18.32
CA GLU A 176 17.75 -9.94 19.40
C GLU A 176 16.36 -10.63 19.43
N PRO A 177 15.89 -11.08 20.61
CA PRO A 177 14.60 -11.75 20.71
C PRO A 177 13.46 -10.77 20.43
N VAL A 178 12.56 -11.14 19.51
CA VAL A 178 11.34 -10.39 19.23
C VAL A 178 10.45 -10.39 20.49
N LEU A 179 10.04 -9.22 20.96
CA LEU A 179 9.22 -9.08 22.17
C LEU A 179 7.73 -8.92 21.84
N LEU A 180 6.90 -9.79 22.41
CA LEU A 180 5.44 -9.77 22.36
C LEU A 180 4.87 -8.94 23.52
N GLY A 181 4.07 -7.91 23.22
CA GLY A 181 3.39 -7.11 24.24
C GLY A 181 2.20 -7.83 24.87
N LEU A 182 2.47 -8.78 25.76
CA LEU A 182 1.46 -9.69 26.33
C LEU A 182 0.29 -8.96 27.00
N GLY A 183 0.58 -7.95 27.84
CA GLY A 183 -0.48 -7.21 28.54
C GLY A 183 -1.31 -6.30 27.63
N ALA A 184 -0.70 -5.71 26.60
CA ALA A 184 -1.42 -4.94 25.59
C ALA A 184 -2.30 -5.85 24.73
N TRP A 185 -1.80 -7.05 24.39
CA TRP A 185 -2.54 -8.06 23.65
C TRP A 185 -3.77 -8.54 24.44
N LEU A 186 -3.62 -8.98 25.70
CA LEU A 186 -4.75 -9.41 26.54
C LEU A 186 -5.87 -8.36 26.60
N ASN A 187 -5.52 -7.09 26.77
CA ASN A 187 -6.49 -5.99 26.79
C ASN A 187 -7.22 -5.81 25.45
N ASN A 188 -6.49 -5.88 24.33
CA ASN A 188 -7.08 -5.79 22.99
C ASN A 188 -7.93 -7.02 22.63
N THR A 189 -7.53 -8.20 23.08
CA THR A 189 -8.26 -9.46 22.88
C THR A 189 -9.57 -9.42 23.68
N LYS A 190 -9.54 -8.96 24.94
CA LYS A 190 -10.74 -8.74 25.76
C LYS A 190 -11.72 -7.73 25.14
N SER A 191 -11.22 -6.58 24.66
CA SER A 191 -12.08 -5.56 24.04
C SER A 191 -12.74 -6.03 22.73
N ARG A 192 -12.15 -7.04 22.08
CA ARG A 192 -12.64 -7.64 20.84
C ARG A 192 -13.25 -9.03 21.04
N ARG A 193 -13.61 -9.41 22.28
CA ARG A 193 -14.15 -10.73 22.62
C ARG A 193 -15.26 -11.20 21.67
N ALA A 194 -16.19 -10.30 21.32
CA ALA A 194 -17.31 -10.60 20.43
C ALA A 194 -16.91 -10.97 18.98
N LYS A 195 -15.64 -10.78 18.60
CA LYS A 195 -15.09 -11.10 17.27
C LYS A 195 -14.14 -12.30 17.30
N LEU A 196 -14.00 -12.97 18.45
CA LEU A 196 -13.15 -14.16 18.58
C LEU A 196 -13.92 -15.40 18.14
N ALA A 197 -13.22 -16.33 17.49
CA ALA A 197 -13.78 -17.64 17.19
C ALA A 197 -13.97 -18.44 18.49
N PRO A 198 -14.94 -19.36 18.56
CA PRO A 198 -15.17 -20.20 19.74
C PRO A 198 -13.90 -20.93 20.22
N GLU A 199 -13.09 -21.43 19.28
CA GLU A 199 -11.82 -22.11 19.57
C GLU A 199 -10.80 -21.19 20.27
N GLN A 200 -10.77 -19.90 19.90
CA GLN A 200 -9.88 -18.92 20.53
C GLN A 200 -10.30 -18.60 21.97
N LEU A 201 -11.62 -18.57 22.22
CA LEU A 201 -12.15 -18.38 23.57
C LEU A 201 -11.86 -19.60 24.45
N ALA A 202 -12.08 -20.82 23.92
CA ALA A 202 -11.76 -22.06 24.62
C ALA A 202 -10.27 -22.11 25.01
N ALA A 203 -9.37 -21.80 24.07
CA ALA A 203 -7.93 -21.79 24.34
C ALA A 203 -7.53 -20.76 25.40
N LEU A 204 -8.13 -19.56 25.41
CA LEU A 204 -7.89 -18.57 26.46
C LEU A 204 -8.41 -19.04 27.82
N ALA A 205 -9.57 -19.71 27.86
CA ALA A 205 -10.15 -20.25 29.08
C ALA A 205 -9.28 -21.37 29.67
N GLU A 206 -8.72 -22.25 28.84
CA GLU A 206 -7.80 -23.32 29.26
C GLU A 206 -6.55 -22.79 29.97
N VAL A 207 -6.03 -21.64 29.53
CA VAL A 207 -4.87 -20.98 30.17
C VAL A 207 -5.24 -20.22 31.44
N GLY A 208 -6.53 -20.06 31.74
CA GLY A 208 -7.04 -19.43 32.97
C GLY A 208 -7.54 -17.98 32.79
N VAL A 209 -7.88 -17.57 31.56
CA VAL A 209 -8.47 -16.26 31.30
C VAL A 209 -9.97 -16.27 31.59
N GLU A 210 -10.35 -15.75 32.76
CA GLU A 210 -11.73 -15.81 33.30
C GLU A 210 -12.82 -15.18 32.42
N TRP A 211 -12.47 -14.21 31.58
CA TRP A 211 -13.45 -13.53 30.72
C TRP A 211 -13.63 -14.19 29.37
N ALA A 212 -12.89 -15.24 29.03
CA ALA A 212 -13.01 -15.91 27.75
C ALA A 212 -14.40 -16.58 27.61
#